data_AF-A0A3Q0J3Y6-F1
#
_entry.id   AF-A0A3Q0J3Y6-F1
#
_cell.length_a   1.000
_cell.length_b   1.000
_cell.length_c   1.000
_cell.angle_alpha   90.00
_cell.angle_beta   90.00
_cell.angle_gamma   90.00
#
_symmetry.space_group_name_H-M   'P 1'
#
loop_
_entity.id
_entity.type
_entity.pdbx_description
1 polymer ?
#
loop_
_entity_poly.entity_id
_entity_poly.type
_entity_poly.pdbx_seq_one_letter_code
_entity_poly.pdbx_strand_id
1 'polypeptide(L)'
;MDASDVLDLSKENVQPLLHGRKTAKLSTVLQLNSNIQQQQELKRQREEFELQIRTYDGPDPLQLRFDYVQWLEQSYPCLGPETNIIPFLEETLVAFKNIEQYKQDPRYVSLVIKYIGTQPNPLEIYNLVYSENIGTKLAMFYKAWAEVLDAHNDIKQANHVFQLGLNAHAEPIEDLEAAQM
;
A
#
# COMPACT_ATOMS: atom_id res chain seq x y z
N MET A 1 -0.04 -37.74 14.85
CA MET A 1 -0.09 -36.38 14.27
C MET A 1 0.00 -35.45 15.45
N ASP A 2 1.25 -35.18 15.84
CA ASP A 2 1.61 -34.54 17.11
C ASP A 2 1.85 -33.04 16.92
N ALA A 3 1.37 -32.26 17.88
CA ALA A 3 1.48 -30.80 17.96
C ALA A 3 2.90 -30.30 18.31
N SER A 4 3.94 -31.05 17.91
CA SER A 4 5.36 -30.70 18.16
C SER A 4 6.05 -30.05 16.97
N ASP A 5 5.48 -30.06 15.76
CA ASP A 5 6.16 -29.57 14.55
C ASP A 5 5.98 -28.07 14.25
N VAL A 6 5.19 -27.33 15.05
CA VAL A 6 4.96 -25.88 14.82
C VAL A 6 5.96 -24.99 15.57
N LEU A 7 6.82 -25.57 16.43
CA LEU A 7 7.74 -24.81 17.30
C LEU A 7 9.18 -24.71 16.79
N ASP A 8 9.46 -25.08 15.53
CA ASP A 8 10.84 -25.15 15.03
C ASP A 8 11.27 -24.04 14.07
N LEU A 9 10.41 -23.04 13.77
CA LEU A 9 10.75 -21.95 12.82
C LEU A 9 11.17 -20.62 13.47
N SER A 10 11.29 -20.53 14.78
CA SER A 10 11.61 -19.26 15.45
C SER A 10 12.53 -19.43 16.65
N LYS A 11 13.73 -19.99 16.42
CA LYS A 11 14.77 -20.24 17.44
C LYS A 11 16.01 -19.34 17.32
N GLU A 12 15.97 -18.24 16.58
CA GLU A 12 17.21 -17.50 16.24
C GLU A 12 17.37 -16.10 16.85
N ASN A 13 16.71 -15.70 17.95
CA ASN A 13 17.00 -14.36 18.50
C ASN A 13 16.64 -14.09 19.98
N VAL A 14 17.12 -14.90 20.93
CA VAL A 14 17.06 -14.49 22.35
C VAL A 14 18.35 -14.85 23.10
N GLN A 15 19.14 -13.84 23.45
CA GLN A 15 20.27 -13.97 24.38
C GLN A 15 19.77 -14.30 25.80
N PRO A 16 20.48 -15.14 26.57
CA PRO A 16 19.99 -15.61 27.87
C PRO A 16 20.36 -14.64 29.00
N LEU A 17 19.38 -14.31 29.86
CA LEU A 17 19.63 -13.68 31.15
C LEU A 17 19.16 -14.60 32.29
N LEU A 18 20.04 -14.74 33.27
CA LEU A 18 20.02 -15.70 34.37
C LEU A 18 18.91 -15.45 35.41
N HIS A 19 18.34 -16.57 35.88
CA HIS A 19 17.62 -16.81 37.15
C HIS A 19 16.27 -16.10 37.43
N GLY A 20 15.17 -16.89 37.44
CA GLY A 20 14.01 -16.64 38.32
C GLY A 20 12.59 -16.95 37.78
N ARG A 21 12.10 -18.17 38.04
CA ARG A 21 10.68 -18.63 38.24
C ARG A 21 9.58 -18.30 37.21
N LYS A 22 8.95 -19.34 36.64
CA LYS A 22 7.50 -19.60 36.29
C LYS A 22 6.53 -18.47 35.81
N THR A 23 6.94 -17.21 35.66
CA THR A 23 6.09 -16.08 35.24
C THR A 23 6.38 -15.65 33.79
N ALA A 24 7.61 -15.90 33.30
CA ALA A 24 7.97 -15.69 31.90
C ALA A 24 7.13 -16.55 30.95
N LYS A 25 6.90 -17.83 31.28
CA LYS A 25 6.03 -18.69 30.45
C LYS A 25 4.58 -18.22 30.40
N LEU A 26 4.05 -17.67 31.51
CA LEU A 26 2.67 -17.19 31.55
C LEU A 26 2.52 -15.89 30.75
N SER A 27 3.47 -14.97 30.88
CA SER A 27 3.50 -13.74 30.08
C SER A 27 3.72 -14.04 28.59
N THR A 28 4.62 -14.96 28.24
CA THR A 28 4.79 -15.42 26.86
C THR A 28 3.53 -16.11 26.32
N VAL A 29 2.86 -16.97 27.09
CA VAL A 29 1.61 -17.61 26.66
C VAL A 29 0.46 -16.60 26.55
N LEU A 30 0.37 -15.61 27.43
CA LEU A 30 -0.61 -14.53 27.33
C LEU A 30 -0.34 -13.62 26.12
N GLN A 31 0.92 -13.31 25.82
CA GLN A 31 1.35 -12.58 24.63
C GLN A 31 1.07 -13.38 23.35
N LEU A 32 1.32 -14.69 23.36
CA LEU A 32 0.99 -15.58 22.25
C LEU A 32 -0.52 -15.68 22.04
N ASN A 33 -1.31 -15.84 23.11
CA ASN A 33 -2.76 -15.92 23.02
C ASN A 33 -3.37 -14.61 22.54
N SER A 34 -2.87 -13.47 23.01
CA SER A 34 -3.30 -12.15 22.51
C SER A 34 -2.91 -11.97 21.04
N ASN A 35 -1.71 -12.36 20.63
CA ASN A 35 -1.31 -12.35 19.21
C ASN A 35 -2.19 -13.27 18.35
N ILE A 36 -2.53 -14.47 18.81
CA ILE A 36 -3.41 -15.40 18.09
C ILE A 36 -4.82 -14.83 17.96
N GLN A 37 -5.38 -14.25 19.03
CA GLN A 37 -6.69 -13.59 18.99
C GLN A 37 -6.68 -12.40 18.05
N GLN A 38 -5.62 -11.58 18.07
CA GLN A 38 -5.45 -10.47 17.14
C GLN A 38 -5.36 -10.95 15.68
N GLN A 39 -4.58 -11.99 15.41
CA GLN A 39 -4.48 -12.58 14.06
C GLN A 39 -5.81 -13.16 13.58
N GLN A 40 -6.59 -13.80 14.45
CA GLN A 40 -7.92 -14.30 14.12
C GLN A 40 -8.90 -13.17 13.80
N GLU A 41 -8.88 -12.09 14.58
CA GLU A 41 -9.74 -10.93 14.31
C GLU A 41 -9.35 -10.22 13.01
N LEU A 42 -8.06 -10.06 12.73
CA LEU A 42 -7.60 -9.52 11.45
C LEU A 42 -8.04 -10.39 10.27
N LYS A 43 -7.97 -11.72 10.42
CA LYS A 43 -8.45 -12.64 9.38
C LYS A 43 -9.97 -12.49 9.17
N ARG A 44 -10.75 -12.38 10.24
CA ARG A 44 -12.20 -12.19 10.17
C ARG A 44 -12.56 -10.87 9.46
N GLN A 45 -11.88 -9.78 9.82
CA GLN A 45 -12.07 -8.47 9.19
C GLN A 45 -11.72 -8.51 7.70
N ARG A 46 -10.61 -9.19 7.34
CA ARG A 46 -10.24 -9.39 5.94
C ARG A 46 -11.32 -10.10 5.14
N GLU A 47 -11.83 -11.23 5.64
CA GLU A 47 -12.90 -12.00 4.98
C GLU A 47 -14.17 -11.16 4.80
N GLU A 48 -14.49 -10.31 5.78
CA GLU A 48 -15.62 -9.38 5.73
C GLU A 48 -15.43 -8.31 4.64
N PHE A 49 -14.25 -7.70 4.54
CA PHE A 49 -13.94 -6.76 3.45
C PHE A 49 -13.97 -7.42 2.08
N GLU A 50 -13.36 -8.60 1.93
CA GLU A 50 -13.34 -9.34 0.67
C GLU A 50 -14.77 -9.71 0.22
N LEU A 51 -15.64 -10.09 1.16
CA LEU A 51 -17.04 -10.35 0.88
C LEU A 51 -17.78 -9.09 0.46
N GLN A 52 -17.58 -7.97 1.16
CA GLN A 52 -18.19 -6.69 0.81
C GLN A 52 -17.78 -6.24 -0.59
N ILE A 53 -16.49 -6.30 -0.93
CA ILE A 53 -16.00 -5.93 -2.26
C ILE A 53 -16.61 -6.82 -3.35
N ARG A 54 -16.79 -8.13 -3.08
CA ARG A 54 -17.37 -9.07 -4.06
C ARG A 54 -18.87 -8.88 -4.25
N THR A 55 -19.62 -8.54 -3.21
CA THR A 55 -21.09 -8.43 -3.25
C THR A 55 -21.58 -7.01 -3.49
N TYR A 56 -20.68 -6.03 -3.53
CA TYR A 56 -21.03 -4.64 -3.72
C TYR A 56 -21.57 -4.37 -5.13
N ASP A 57 -22.76 -3.79 -5.19
CA ASP A 57 -23.45 -3.34 -6.41
C ASP A 57 -23.85 -1.86 -6.31
N GLY A 58 -23.10 -1.09 -5.52
CA GLY A 58 -23.34 0.34 -5.34
C GLY A 58 -22.67 1.20 -6.42
N PRO A 59 -22.90 2.53 -6.38
CA PRO A 59 -22.42 3.45 -7.40
C PRO A 59 -20.92 3.72 -7.35
N ASP A 60 -20.24 3.47 -6.21
CA ASP A 60 -18.81 3.76 -6.04
C ASP A 60 -18.01 2.53 -5.53
N PRO A 61 -17.73 1.55 -6.40
CA PRO A 61 -16.97 0.35 -6.03
C PRO A 61 -15.51 0.64 -5.68
N LEU A 62 -14.97 1.83 -6.03
CA LEU A 62 -13.60 2.21 -5.70
C LEU A 62 -13.44 2.48 -4.19
N GLN A 63 -14.44 3.09 -3.54
CA GLN A 63 -14.37 3.47 -2.13
C GLN A 63 -14.06 2.26 -1.23
N LEU A 64 -14.75 1.14 -1.42
CA LEU A 64 -14.52 -0.07 -0.63
C LEU A 64 -13.10 -0.64 -0.83
N ARG A 65 -12.58 -0.59 -2.06
CA ARG A 65 -11.23 -1.06 -2.34
C ARG A 65 -10.18 -0.14 -1.72
N PHE A 66 -10.42 1.16 -1.74
CA PHE A 66 -9.57 2.14 -1.06
C PHE A 66 -9.56 1.93 0.46
N ASP A 67 -10.74 1.77 1.06
CA ASP A 67 -10.88 1.53 2.51
C ASP A 67 -10.21 0.22 2.94
N TYR A 68 -10.32 -0.82 2.12
CA TYR A 68 -9.63 -2.09 2.37
C TYR A 68 -8.10 -1.94 2.36
N VAL A 69 -7.54 -1.18 1.41
CA VAL A 69 -6.10 -0.90 1.37
C VAL A 69 -5.67 -0.06 2.58
N GLN A 70 -6.45 0.93 2.99
CA GLN A 70 -6.18 1.70 4.21
C GLN A 70 -6.22 0.82 5.46
N TRP A 71 -7.19 -0.08 5.55
CA TRP A 71 -7.28 -1.05 6.64
C TRP A 71 -6.08 -2.01 6.66
N LEU A 72 -5.61 -2.49 5.50
CA LEU A 72 -4.41 -3.32 5.40
C LEU A 72 -3.17 -2.58 5.93
N GLU A 73 -2.98 -1.31 5.54
CA GLU A 73 -1.85 -0.49 5.99
C GLU A 73 -1.86 -0.22 7.50
N GLN A 74 -3.04 -0.08 8.11
CA GLN A 74 -3.18 0.12 9.54
C GLN A 74 -3.04 -1.17 10.34
N SER A 75 -3.46 -2.29 9.75
CA SER A 75 -3.50 -3.59 10.41
C SER A 75 -2.17 -4.34 10.37
N TYR A 76 -1.35 -4.08 9.35
CA TYR A 76 -0.10 -4.78 9.13
C TYR A 76 1.09 -3.80 9.16
N PRO A 77 1.96 -3.88 10.18
CA PRO A 77 3.11 -2.97 10.30
C PRO A 77 4.13 -3.14 9.15
N CYS A 78 4.17 -4.34 8.55
CA CYS A 78 4.87 -4.59 7.30
C CYS A 78 3.90 -5.33 6.37
N LEU A 79 3.68 -4.77 5.18
CA LEU A 79 2.90 -5.41 4.12
C LEU A 79 3.72 -6.54 3.50
N GLY A 80 3.74 -7.68 4.18
CA GLY A 80 4.38 -8.90 3.69
C GLY A 80 3.57 -9.57 2.57
N PRO A 81 4.15 -10.60 1.92
CA PRO A 81 3.46 -11.36 0.88
C PRO A 81 2.14 -11.98 1.36
N GLU A 82 1.98 -12.21 2.66
CA GLU A 82 0.75 -12.75 3.28
C GLU A 82 -0.48 -11.84 3.11
N THR A 83 -0.26 -10.53 2.91
CA THR A 83 -1.34 -9.55 2.72
C THR A 83 -1.96 -9.60 1.32
N ASN A 84 -1.28 -10.21 0.33
CA ASN A 84 -1.68 -10.20 -1.08
C ASN A 84 -2.04 -8.80 -1.63
N ILE A 85 -1.42 -7.74 -1.10
CA ILE A 85 -1.74 -6.37 -1.50
C ILE A 85 -1.38 -6.08 -2.96
N ILE A 86 -0.25 -6.62 -3.45
CA ILE A 86 0.21 -6.37 -4.83
C ILE A 86 -0.79 -6.92 -5.86
N PRO A 87 -1.21 -8.21 -5.80
CA PRO A 87 -2.26 -8.72 -6.68
C PRO A 87 -3.58 -7.95 -6.58
N PHE A 88 -3.96 -7.53 -5.37
CA PHE A 88 -5.20 -6.78 -5.15
C PHE A 88 -5.16 -5.39 -5.81
N LEU A 89 -4.02 -4.69 -5.70
CA LEU A 89 -3.79 -3.42 -6.37
C LEU A 89 -3.81 -3.60 -7.90
N GLU A 90 -3.13 -4.61 -8.42
CA GLU A 90 -3.13 -4.92 -9.87
C GLU A 90 -4.54 -5.16 -10.40
N GLU A 91 -5.32 -6.01 -9.73
CA GLU A 91 -6.72 -6.27 -10.09
C GLU A 91 -7.55 -4.98 -10.10
N THR A 92 -7.34 -4.12 -9.09
CA THR A 92 -8.02 -2.83 -8.97
C THR A 92 -7.62 -1.90 -10.11
N LEU A 93 -6.33 -1.81 -10.46
CA LEU A 93 -5.89 -0.98 -11.59
C LEU A 93 -6.49 -1.47 -12.91
N VAL A 94 -6.50 -2.78 -13.15
CA VAL A 94 -7.07 -3.37 -14.37
C VAL A 94 -8.58 -3.15 -14.48
N ALA A 95 -9.31 -3.26 -13.37
CA ALA A 95 -10.76 -3.06 -13.34
C ALA A 95 -11.17 -1.61 -13.62
N PHE A 96 -10.38 -0.64 -13.15
CA PHE A 96 -10.78 0.77 -13.15
C PHE A 96 -10.08 1.63 -14.23
N LYS A 97 -9.01 1.13 -14.89
CA LYS A 97 -8.24 1.91 -15.89
C LYS A 97 -9.07 2.54 -17.03
N ASN A 98 -10.14 1.87 -17.46
CA ASN A 98 -10.96 2.30 -18.60
C ASN A 98 -12.17 3.16 -18.18
N ILE A 99 -12.33 3.43 -16.89
CA ILE A 99 -13.48 4.16 -16.36
C ILE A 99 -13.07 5.63 -16.14
N GLU A 100 -13.49 6.50 -17.06
CA GLU A 100 -13.08 7.92 -17.10
C GLU A 100 -13.30 8.67 -15.77
N GLN A 101 -14.37 8.37 -15.04
CA GLN A 101 -14.69 9.04 -13.78
C GLN A 101 -13.60 8.87 -12.70
N TYR A 102 -12.82 7.78 -12.77
CA TYR A 102 -11.81 7.45 -11.78
C TYR A 102 -10.40 7.85 -12.19
N LYS A 103 -10.17 8.19 -13.47
CA LYS A 103 -8.84 8.55 -13.96
C LYS A 103 -8.22 9.75 -13.24
N GLN A 104 -9.06 10.67 -12.77
CA GLN A 104 -8.64 11.88 -12.05
C GLN A 104 -9.09 11.86 -10.58
N ASP A 105 -9.50 10.68 -10.07
CA ASP A 105 -9.90 10.52 -8.68
C ASP A 105 -8.65 10.35 -7.80
N PRO A 106 -8.44 11.20 -6.78
CA PRO A 106 -7.29 11.10 -5.88
C PRO A 106 -7.13 9.74 -5.21
N ARG A 107 -8.24 9.05 -4.91
CA ARG A 107 -8.22 7.72 -4.30
C ARG A 107 -7.62 6.70 -5.25
N TYR A 108 -8.08 6.70 -6.50
CA TYR A 108 -7.56 5.78 -7.52
C TYR A 108 -6.10 6.06 -7.82
N VAL A 109 -5.74 7.33 -7.99
CA VAL A 109 -4.36 7.74 -8.30
C VAL A 109 -3.42 7.43 -7.13
N SER A 110 -3.88 7.55 -5.88
CA SER A 110 -3.12 7.08 -4.72
C SER A 110 -2.83 5.57 -4.78
N LEU A 111 -3.81 4.75 -5.19
CA LEU A 111 -3.63 3.30 -5.32
C LEU A 111 -2.67 2.96 -6.47
N VAL A 112 -2.74 3.71 -7.58
CA VAL A 112 -1.80 3.59 -8.70
C VAL A 112 -0.37 3.91 -8.26
N ILE A 113 -0.16 5.04 -7.57
CA ILE A 113 1.16 5.42 -7.04
C ILE A 113 1.71 4.35 -6.10
N LYS A 114 0.86 3.81 -5.19
CA LYS A 114 1.25 2.71 -4.29
C LYS A 114 1.68 1.48 -5.08
N TYR A 115 0.93 1.09 -6.10
CA TYR A 115 1.29 -0.03 -6.98
C TYR A 115 2.63 0.21 -7.68
N ILE A 116 2.84 1.40 -8.26
CA ILE A 116 4.09 1.74 -8.94
C ILE A 116 5.29 1.58 -7.99
N GLY A 117 5.15 2.01 -6.73
CA GLY A 117 6.20 1.88 -5.71
C GLY A 117 6.58 0.43 -5.37
N THR A 118 5.71 -0.55 -5.65
CA THR A 118 6.04 -1.99 -5.45
C THR A 118 6.67 -2.65 -6.67
N GLN A 119 6.77 -1.96 -7.81
CA GLN A 119 7.27 -2.54 -9.06
C GLN A 119 8.77 -2.31 -9.24
N PRO A 120 9.47 -3.20 -9.97
CA PRO A 120 10.91 -3.05 -10.21
C PRO A 120 11.26 -1.88 -11.13
N ASN A 121 10.36 -1.49 -12.04
CA ASN A 121 10.57 -0.42 -13.03
C ASN A 121 9.53 0.71 -12.86
N PRO A 122 9.56 1.48 -11.77
CA PRO A 122 8.53 2.47 -11.47
C PRO A 122 8.43 3.58 -12.53
N LEU A 123 9.57 4.01 -13.10
CA LEU A 123 9.63 5.08 -14.09
C LEU A 123 8.91 4.73 -15.41
N GLU A 124 9.03 3.48 -15.88
CA GLU A 124 8.33 3.02 -17.09
C GLU A 124 6.81 3.05 -16.87
N ILE A 125 6.36 2.67 -15.68
CA ILE A 125 4.94 2.64 -15.34
C ILE A 125 4.39 4.06 -15.17
N TYR A 126 5.14 4.99 -14.57
CA TYR A 126 4.73 6.40 -14.53
C TYR A 126 4.49 6.97 -15.93
N ASN A 127 5.40 6.70 -16.88
CA ASN A 127 5.22 7.12 -18.27
C ASN A 127 3.97 6.50 -18.91
N LEU A 128 3.72 5.22 -18.66
CA LEU A 128 2.51 4.53 -19.15
C LEU A 128 1.24 5.16 -18.58
N VAL A 129 1.17 5.35 -17.26
CA VAL A 129 0.02 5.94 -16.55
C VAL A 129 -0.23 7.37 -17.03
N TYR A 130 0.83 8.15 -17.27
CA TYR A 130 0.74 9.48 -17.86
C TYR A 130 0.15 9.44 -19.28
N SER A 131 0.60 8.49 -20.13
CA SER A 131 0.07 8.33 -21.50
C SER A 131 -1.42 7.94 -21.55
N GLU A 132 -1.89 7.23 -20.52
CA GLU A 132 -3.29 6.84 -20.35
C GLU A 132 -4.16 7.96 -19.75
N ASN A 133 -3.57 9.14 -19.48
CA ASN A 133 -4.21 10.29 -18.86
C ASN A 133 -4.78 9.99 -17.47
N ILE A 134 -4.07 9.21 -16.66
CA ILE A 134 -4.44 8.90 -15.28
C ILE A 134 -3.64 9.82 -14.34
N GLY A 135 -4.33 10.54 -13.44
CA GLY A 135 -3.72 11.40 -12.44
C GLY A 135 -3.08 12.69 -12.96
N THR A 136 -3.23 13.00 -14.25
CA THR A 136 -2.63 14.17 -14.89
C THR A 136 -3.16 15.52 -14.38
N LYS A 137 -4.27 15.55 -13.65
CA LYS A 137 -4.78 16.76 -12.98
C LYS A 137 -4.43 16.84 -11.51
N LEU A 138 -3.69 15.87 -10.97
CA LEU A 138 -3.39 15.79 -9.54
C LEU A 138 -1.91 15.99 -9.28
N ALA A 139 -1.59 16.98 -8.44
CA ALA A 139 -0.20 17.30 -8.09
C ALA A 139 0.52 16.11 -7.44
N MET A 140 -0.21 15.28 -6.67
CA MET A 140 0.33 14.09 -6.02
C MET A 140 0.98 13.10 -7.00
N PHE A 141 0.48 13.02 -8.24
CA PHE A 141 1.04 12.15 -9.27
C PHE A 141 2.43 12.62 -9.71
N TYR A 142 2.56 13.91 -10.00
CA TYR A 142 3.82 14.51 -10.42
C TYR A 142 4.86 14.51 -9.29
N LYS A 143 4.44 14.77 -8.05
CA LYS A 143 5.32 14.68 -6.87
C LYS A 143 5.90 13.29 -6.71
N ALA A 144 5.05 12.27 -6.69
CA ALA A 144 5.50 10.88 -6.52
C ALA A 144 6.39 10.41 -7.68
N TRP A 145 6.13 10.88 -8.90
CA TRP A 145 7.00 10.61 -10.04
C TRP A 145 8.37 11.29 -9.90
N ALA A 146 8.39 12.58 -9.53
CA ALA A 146 9.63 13.32 -9.30
C ALA A 146 10.46 12.71 -8.15
N GLU A 147 9.84 12.28 -7.05
CA GLU A 147 10.52 11.61 -5.94
C GLU A 147 11.27 10.35 -6.39
N VAL A 148 10.70 9.57 -7.31
CA VAL A 148 11.39 8.40 -7.88
C VAL A 148 12.56 8.83 -8.75
N LEU A 149 12.44 9.90 -9.54
CA LEU A 149 13.54 10.42 -10.35
C LEU A 149 14.68 10.99 -9.49
N ASP A 150 14.35 11.68 -8.40
CA ASP A 150 15.31 12.19 -7.43
C ASP A 150 16.06 11.05 -6.74
N ALA A 151 15.38 9.95 -6.40
CA ALA A 151 16.02 8.75 -5.85
C ALA A 151 17.01 8.09 -6.85
N HIS A 152 16.80 8.30 -8.16
CA HIS A 152 17.74 7.88 -9.22
C HIS A 152 18.77 8.96 -9.58
N ASN A 153 18.80 10.08 -8.84
CA ASN A 153 19.69 11.21 -9.03
C ASN A 153 19.54 11.89 -10.42
N ASP A 154 18.34 11.80 -11.03
CA ASP A 154 17.98 12.47 -12.29
C ASP A 154 17.16 13.74 -12.05
N ILE A 155 17.82 14.72 -11.43
CA ILE A 155 17.23 16.02 -11.05
C ILE A 155 16.69 16.78 -12.26
N LYS A 156 17.29 16.58 -13.45
CA LYS A 156 16.84 17.25 -14.67
C LYS A 156 15.45 16.76 -15.07
N GLN A 157 15.23 15.45 -15.04
CA GLN A 157 13.92 14.90 -15.34
C GLN A 157 12.90 15.18 -14.23
N ALA A 158 13.31 15.15 -12.96
CA ALA A 158 12.42 15.53 -11.85
C ALA A 158 11.86 16.94 -12.04
N ASN A 159 12.73 17.92 -12.37
CA ASN A 159 12.32 19.28 -12.71
C ASN A 159 11.39 19.34 -13.93
N HIS A 160 11.64 18.53 -14.96
CA HIS A 160 10.76 18.45 -16.12
C HIS A 160 9.36 17.94 -15.75
N VAL A 161 9.27 16.91 -14.89
CA VAL A 161 7.99 16.38 -14.39
C VAL A 161 7.21 17.43 -13.59
N PHE A 162 7.89 18.24 -12.76
CA PHE A 162 7.22 19.35 -12.07
C PHE A 162 6.67 20.40 -13.05
N GLN A 163 7.45 20.76 -14.07
CA GLN A 163 6.99 21.68 -15.12
C GLN A 163 5.80 21.10 -15.91
N LEU A 164 5.78 19.78 -16.15
CA LEU A 164 4.63 19.11 -16.75
C LEU A 164 3.37 19.24 -15.87
N GLY A 165 3.49 19.06 -14.55
CA GLY A 165 2.38 19.23 -13.62
C GLY A 165 1.84 20.66 -13.56
N LEU A 166 2.73 21.66 -13.57
CA LEU A 166 2.36 23.08 -13.61
C LEU A 166 1.62 23.43 -14.91
N ASN A 167 2.13 22.96 -16.06
CA ASN A 167 1.49 23.17 -17.36
C ASN A 167 0.13 22.46 -17.47
N ALA A 168 -0.04 21.34 -16.76
CA ALA A 168 -1.30 20.61 -16.67
C ALA A 168 -2.31 21.24 -15.68
N HIS A 169 -1.91 22.30 -14.96
CA HIS A 169 -2.68 22.90 -13.88
C HIS A 169 -3.14 21.86 -12.84
N ALA A 170 -2.23 20.97 -12.47
CA ALA A 170 -2.53 19.90 -11.53
C ALA A 170 -2.71 20.47 -10.10
N GLU A 171 -3.76 20.02 -9.42
CA GLU A 171 -4.16 20.54 -8.10
C GLU A 171 -3.73 19.59 -6.97
N PRO A 172 -3.38 20.12 -5.78
CA PRO A 172 -3.14 21.54 -5.47
C PRO A 172 -1.84 22.05 -6.13
N ILE A 173 -1.86 23.27 -6.69
CA ILE A 173 -0.70 23.78 -7.47
C ILE A 173 0.47 24.16 -6.55
N GLU A 174 0.16 24.56 -5.33
CA GLU A 174 1.12 24.97 -4.29
C GLU A 174 2.11 23.83 -3.98
N ASP A 175 1.62 22.60 -4.10
CA ASP A 175 2.37 21.36 -3.89
C ASP A 175 3.45 21.12 -4.96
N LEU A 176 3.28 21.71 -6.15
CA LEU A 176 4.27 21.67 -7.24
C LEU A 176 5.21 22.87 -7.20
N GLU A 177 4.73 24.03 -6.75
CA GLU A 177 5.55 25.24 -6.59
C GLU A 177 6.56 25.10 -5.45
N ALA A 178 6.16 24.48 -4.33
CA ALA A 178 7.03 24.26 -3.18
C ALA A 178 8.25 23.36 -3.49
N ALA A 179 8.18 22.54 -4.54
CA ALA A 179 9.25 21.63 -4.93
C ALA A 179 10.35 22.28 -5.80
N GLN A 180 10.19 23.55 -6.19
CA GLN A 180 11.16 24.27 -7.04
C GLN A 180 12.11 25.22 -6.26
N MET A 181 12.04 25.23 -4.92
CA MET A 181 12.89 26.07 -4.06
C MET A 181 14.13 25.37 -3.53
#